data_AF-A0A2T8KR40-F1
#
_entry.id   AF-A0A2T8KR40-F1
#
_cell.length_a   1.000
_cell.length_b   1.000
_cell.length_c   1.000
_cell.angle_alpha   90.00
_cell.angle_beta   90.00
_cell.angle_gamma   90.00
#
_symmetry.space_group_name_H-M   'P 1'
#
loop_
_entity.id
_entity.type
_entity.pdbx_description
1 polymer ?
#
loop_
_entity_poly.entity_id
_entity_poly.type
_entity_poly.pdbx_seq_one_letter_code
_entity_poly.pdbx_strand_id
1 'polypeptide(L)'
;MTMRITRRLLLAAAAAALLLLLVAGPAAAQDAAVEGVAPPAEELAANARAKEAAVLSAELVQLRAKISALESRIADQTLELKTKDDAIETLDMIVKEKSQHITTMQNQAASLQVKGSLAAEEQASKVNARVIELEKQIEKLKKDITAQKSKKAALEARAGDADKKVLELNMKLEKLQRTSDDQKRRIQKIEHALKVAEEELMKVQLETTTKAKKLREVHGAWLPSWLVTHAARSMEVVSNHWNEHGKPAFDSLLQKASEKSAQAKKWAEPHLETAKTKWMPVAKEKWATLKKNAEPYVQMVSEKSVEVYQTSSDFMRPHLVNAHQVADPYFQEAKKLSKPYIDQIATATKPHVEKIRTTLKPYTKRAHHVYGQFLETATTYHQQAQATVSDYLHQHEFTKQFVTDELVWYLAAALLVMPIFVLYTLLVDAFCTKKQKKTPPSSNANHGHRRHKRRHADK
;
A
#
# COMPACT_ATOMS: atom_id res chain seq x y z
N MET A 1 22.63 11.58 -49.16
CA MET A 1 22.03 10.24 -49.07
C MET A 1 23.13 9.19 -49.20
N THR A 2 24.07 9.08 -48.24
CA THR A 2 25.19 8.09 -48.30
C THR A 2 26.00 7.96 -46.98
N MET A 3 25.45 8.24 -45.79
CA MET A 3 26.19 8.04 -44.52
C MET A 3 25.35 7.54 -43.33
N ARG A 4 24.20 6.89 -43.58
CA ARG A 4 23.39 6.26 -42.51
C ARG A 4 23.20 4.75 -42.65
N ILE A 5 23.84 4.13 -43.65
CA ILE A 5 23.70 2.69 -43.95
C ILE A 5 24.84 1.86 -43.32
N THR A 6 26.00 2.46 -43.02
CA THR A 6 27.15 1.73 -42.48
C THR A 6 27.10 1.43 -40.98
N ARG A 7 26.26 2.12 -40.20
CA ARG A 7 26.09 1.84 -38.75
C ARG A 7 25.11 0.71 -38.43
N ARG A 8 24.23 0.34 -39.36
CA ARG A 8 23.26 -0.76 -39.15
C ARG A 8 23.82 -2.14 -39.55
N LEU A 9 24.83 -2.19 -40.42
CA LEU A 9 25.52 -3.43 -40.80
C LEU A 9 26.58 -3.89 -39.79
N LEU A 10 27.14 -2.98 -38.98
CA LEU A 10 28.14 -3.33 -37.95
C LEU A 10 27.53 -3.82 -36.62
N LEU A 11 26.23 -3.62 -36.41
CA LEU A 11 25.50 -4.12 -35.23
C LEU A 11 24.77 -5.46 -35.50
N ALA A 12 24.56 -5.83 -36.77
CA ALA A 12 24.00 -7.12 -37.13
C ALA A 12 25.03 -8.27 -37.09
N ALA A 13 26.33 -7.97 -37.22
CA ALA A 13 27.41 -8.97 -37.15
C ALA A 13 27.81 -9.37 -35.72
N ALA A 14 27.50 -8.56 -34.70
CA ALA A 14 27.82 -8.87 -33.30
C ALA A 14 26.74 -9.72 -32.59
N ALA A 15 25.51 -9.77 -33.13
CA ALA A 15 24.42 -10.57 -32.56
C ALA A 15 24.40 -12.03 -33.05
N ALA A 16 25.05 -12.33 -34.19
CA ALA A 16 25.12 -13.68 -34.73
C ALA A 16 26.23 -14.55 -34.10
N ALA A 17 27.20 -13.95 -33.39
CA ALA A 17 28.29 -14.68 -32.74
C ALA A 17 27.97 -15.17 -31.32
N LEU A 18 26.90 -14.66 -30.68
CA LEU A 18 26.53 -15.07 -29.31
C LEU A 18 25.49 -16.19 -29.26
N LEU A 19 24.90 -16.57 -30.39
CA LEU A 19 23.87 -17.62 -30.50
C LEU A 19 24.42 -19.00 -30.88
N LEU A 20 25.75 -19.15 -31.01
CA LEU A 20 26.43 -20.41 -31.34
C LEU A 20 27.29 -21.00 -30.20
N LEU A 21 27.16 -20.51 -28.96
CA LEU A 21 27.93 -21.00 -27.81
C LEU A 21 27.11 -21.66 -26.68
N LEU A 22 25.84 -22.00 -26.93
CA LEU A 22 25.02 -22.74 -25.95
C LEU A 22 24.55 -24.12 -26.42
N VAL A 23 25.35 -24.78 -27.26
CA VAL A 23 25.22 -26.22 -27.55
C VAL A 23 26.60 -26.86 -27.44
N ALA A 24 27.04 -27.12 -26.21
CA ALA A 24 28.07 -28.11 -25.90
C ALA A 24 27.96 -28.48 -24.41
N GLY A 25 27.66 -29.74 -24.12
CA GLY A 25 27.77 -30.30 -22.77
C GLY A 25 29.24 -30.36 -22.29
N PRO A 26 29.47 -30.88 -21.08
CA PRO A 26 29.76 -32.30 -21.07
C PRO A 26 29.08 -33.10 -19.95
N ALA A 27 28.96 -34.38 -20.24
CA ALA A 27 28.59 -35.44 -19.34
C ALA A 27 29.79 -35.95 -18.51
N ALA A 28 29.43 -36.55 -17.37
CA ALA A 28 30.09 -37.64 -16.65
C ALA A 28 31.40 -37.39 -15.88
N ALA A 29 31.33 -37.60 -14.57
CA ALA A 29 32.14 -38.60 -13.86
C ALA A 29 31.50 -38.95 -12.50
N GLN A 30 31.20 -40.24 -12.30
CA GLN A 30 31.01 -40.86 -10.99
C GLN A 30 32.37 -40.98 -10.29
N ASP A 31 32.46 -40.81 -8.97
CA ASP A 31 32.45 -41.90 -7.98
C ASP A 31 32.98 -41.43 -6.61
N ALA A 32 32.75 -42.27 -5.59
CA ALA A 32 33.35 -42.32 -4.25
C ALA A 32 32.67 -41.56 -3.10
N ALA A 33 32.03 -42.36 -2.25
CA ALA A 33 31.61 -42.10 -0.89
C ALA A 33 32.80 -41.81 0.05
N VAL A 34 32.62 -40.88 1.00
CA VAL A 34 33.27 -40.89 2.33
C VAL A 34 32.35 -40.17 3.34
N GLU A 35 32.01 -40.86 4.42
CA GLU A 35 31.51 -40.31 5.67
C GLU A 35 32.41 -39.18 6.18
N GLY A 36 31.84 -38.01 6.48
CA GLY A 36 32.62 -36.92 7.05
C GLY A 36 31.73 -35.79 7.57
N VAL A 37 31.51 -35.80 8.88
CA VAL A 37 30.92 -34.68 9.63
C VAL A 37 31.75 -33.41 9.41
N ALA A 38 31.13 -32.35 8.87
CA ALA A 38 31.71 -31.00 8.78
C ALA A 38 30.59 -29.92 8.74
N PRO A 39 30.88 -28.62 8.85
CA PRO A 39 30.69 -27.81 10.05
C PRO A 39 29.55 -26.77 9.91
N PRO A 40 29.21 -25.99 10.97
CA PRO A 40 28.17 -24.94 10.93
C PRO A 40 28.46 -23.74 9.98
N ALA A 41 29.48 -23.82 9.13
CA ALA A 41 29.89 -22.75 8.20
C ALA A 41 29.16 -22.81 6.83
N GLU A 42 28.74 -23.99 6.39
CA GLU A 42 28.15 -24.19 5.06
C GLU A 42 26.68 -23.72 4.99
N GLU A 43 25.95 -23.86 6.11
CA GLU A 43 24.56 -23.41 6.27
C GLU A 43 24.46 -21.88 6.33
N LEU A 44 25.49 -21.19 6.82
CA LEU A 44 25.58 -19.72 6.83
C LEU A 44 25.84 -19.17 5.42
N ALA A 45 26.71 -19.83 4.64
CA ALA A 45 26.97 -19.45 3.25
C ALA A 45 25.77 -19.73 2.33
N ALA A 46 25.03 -20.82 2.55
CA ALA A 46 23.78 -21.10 1.84
C ALA A 46 22.68 -20.07 2.17
N ASN A 47 22.56 -19.67 3.44
CA ASN A 47 21.60 -18.63 3.86
C ASN A 47 21.96 -17.23 3.32
N ALA A 48 23.25 -16.93 3.14
CA ALA A 48 23.70 -15.67 2.53
C ALA A 48 23.37 -15.63 1.03
N ARG A 49 23.68 -16.70 0.28
CA ARG A 49 23.32 -16.83 -1.13
C ARG A 49 21.81 -16.81 -1.37
N ALA A 50 21.02 -17.42 -0.49
CA ALA A 50 19.56 -17.37 -0.56
C ALA A 50 19.00 -15.96 -0.31
N LYS A 51 19.63 -15.16 0.56
CA LYS A 51 19.24 -13.76 0.79
C LYS A 51 19.61 -12.88 -0.41
N GLU A 52 20.78 -13.06 -1.00
CA GLU A 52 21.18 -12.34 -2.22
C GLU A 52 20.27 -12.71 -3.40
N ALA A 53 19.94 -13.99 -3.57
CA ALA A 53 18.98 -14.44 -4.58
C ALA A 53 17.57 -13.84 -4.35
N ALA A 54 17.14 -13.72 -3.09
CA ALA A 54 15.86 -13.08 -2.75
C ALA A 54 15.86 -11.57 -3.06
N VAL A 55 16.95 -10.85 -2.76
CA VAL A 55 17.09 -9.42 -3.09
C VAL A 55 17.10 -9.21 -4.61
N LEU A 56 17.86 -10.02 -5.35
CA LEU A 56 17.89 -9.97 -6.82
C LEU A 56 16.53 -10.33 -7.42
N SER A 57 15.79 -11.27 -6.85
CA SER A 57 14.43 -11.60 -7.31
C SER A 57 13.44 -10.44 -7.10
N ALA A 58 13.57 -9.70 -5.99
CA ALA A 58 12.74 -8.53 -5.70
C ALA A 58 13.07 -7.37 -6.66
N GLU A 59 14.35 -7.15 -6.95
CA GLU A 59 14.80 -6.15 -7.94
C GLU A 59 14.34 -6.50 -9.35
N LEU A 60 14.39 -7.78 -9.75
CA LEU A 60 13.86 -8.23 -11.05
C LEU A 60 12.35 -8.03 -11.16
N VAL A 61 11.59 -8.28 -10.09
CA VAL A 61 10.14 -8.00 -10.06
C VAL A 61 9.89 -6.50 -10.18
N GLN A 62 10.67 -5.65 -9.51
CA GLN A 62 10.54 -4.19 -9.61
C GLN A 62 10.89 -3.67 -11.00
N LEU A 63 11.96 -4.19 -11.62
CA LEU A 63 12.36 -3.85 -12.99
C LEU A 63 11.30 -4.29 -13.99
N ARG A 64 10.74 -5.48 -13.83
CA ARG A 64 9.65 -5.98 -14.67
C ARG A 64 8.39 -5.13 -14.57
N ALA A 65 8.04 -4.65 -13.37
CA ALA A 65 6.95 -3.72 -13.18
C ALA A 65 7.21 -2.36 -13.85
N LYS A 66 8.43 -1.83 -13.77
CA LYS A 66 8.83 -0.59 -14.47
C LYS A 66 8.82 -0.75 -15.99
N ILE A 67 9.28 -1.89 -16.51
CA ILE A 67 9.24 -2.20 -17.94
C ILE A 67 7.79 -2.24 -18.41
N SER A 68 6.91 -2.95 -17.70
CA SER A 68 5.48 -3.01 -18.04
C SER A 68 4.79 -1.65 -18.01
N ALA A 69 5.12 -0.80 -17.02
CA ALA A 69 4.61 0.57 -16.96
C ALA A 69 5.12 1.46 -18.12
N LEU A 70 6.39 1.30 -18.52
CA LEU A 70 6.95 2.01 -19.66
C LEU A 70 6.37 1.50 -20.99
N GLU A 71 6.16 0.20 -21.15
CA GLU A 71 5.51 -0.40 -22.31
C GLU A 71 4.07 0.09 -22.47
N SER A 72 3.30 0.16 -21.38
CA SER A 72 1.96 0.77 -21.38
C SER A 72 1.99 2.23 -21.82
N ARG A 73 2.91 3.03 -21.26
CA ARG A 73 3.05 4.44 -21.62
C ARG A 73 3.43 4.63 -23.08
N ILE A 74 4.30 3.77 -23.63
CA ILE A 74 4.67 3.79 -25.05
C ILE A 74 3.47 3.42 -25.93
N ALA A 75 2.67 2.43 -25.54
CA ALA A 75 1.46 2.05 -26.26
C ALA A 75 0.44 3.20 -26.29
N ASP A 76 0.20 3.86 -25.15
CA ASP A 76 -0.69 5.02 -25.05
C ASP A 76 -0.21 6.18 -25.92
N GLN A 77 1.09 6.52 -25.85
CA GLN A 77 1.68 7.57 -26.69
C GLN A 77 1.62 7.23 -28.18
N THR A 78 1.76 5.96 -28.54
CA THR A 78 1.66 5.51 -29.94
C THR A 78 0.23 5.67 -30.46
N LEU A 79 -0.77 5.39 -29.62
CA LEU A 79 -2.17 5.58 -29.98
C LEU A 79 -2.50 7.07 -30.13
N GLU A 80 -2.02 7.91 -29.21
CA GLU A 80 -2.18 9.38 -29.28
C GLU A 80 -1.48 9.99 -30.51
N LEU A 81 -0.33 9.45 -30.93
CA LEU A 81 0.33 9.89 -32.16
C LEU A 81 -0.49 9.54 -33.40
N LYS A 82 -1.06 8.33 -33.47
CA LYS A 82 -1.93 7.94 -34.60
C LYS A 82 -3.15 8.84 -34.71
N THR A 83 -3.82 9.16 -33.61
CA THR A 83 -4.99 10.06 -33.65
C THR A 83 -4.63 11.48 -34.07
N LYS A 84 -3.42 11.96 -33.71
CA LYS A 84 -2.90 13.25 -34.19
C LYS A 84 -2.54 13.20 -35.67
N ASP A 85 -1.96 12.11 -36.15
CA ASP A 85 -1.63 11.92 -37.58
C ASP A 85 -2.91 11.89 -38.43
N ASP A 86 -3.96 11.18 -38.00
CA ASP A 86 -5.27 11.16 -38.66
C ASP A 86 -5.88 12.58 -38.71
N ALA A 87 -5.80 13.33 -37.60
CA ALA A 87 -6.28 14.70 -37.55
C ALA A 87 -5.49 15.63 -38.50
N ILE A 88 -4.18 15.44 -38.63
CA ILE A 88 -3.35 16.18 -39.58
C ILE A 88 -3.75 15.87 -41.02
N GLU A 89 -4.02 14.59 -41.35
CA GLU A 89 -4.48 14.20 -42.69
C GLU A 89 -5.82 14.88 -43.05
N THR A 90 -6.76 14.95 -42.10
CA THR A 90 -8.02 15.68 -42.33
C THR A 90 -7.82 17.17 -42.56
N LEU A 91 -6.89 17.80 -41.82
CA LEU A 91 -6.56 19.21 -42.01
C LEU A 91 -5.87 19.47 -43.36
N ASP A 92 -4.99 18.58 -43.81
CA ASP A 92 -4.31 18.69 -45.10
C ASP A 92 -5.30 18.57 -46.28
N MET A 93 -6.27 17.65 -46.18
CA MET A 93 -7.36 17.54 -47.14
C MET A 93 -8.18 18.84 -47.24
N ILE A 94 -8.55 19.43 -46.11
CA ILE A 94 -9.28 20.72 -46.06
C ILE A 94 -8.46 21.85 -46.68
N VAL A 95 -7.14 21.90 -46.41
CA VAL A 95 -6.25 22.91 -46.98
C VAL A 95 -6.17 22.76 -48.50
N LYS A 96 -6.06 21.53 -49.00
CA LYS A 96 -6.03 21.24 -50.44
C LYS A 96 -7.33 21.65 -51.13
N GLU A 97 -8.48 21.35 -50.55
CA GLU A 97 -9.80 21.76 -51.05
C GLU A 97 -9.93 23.29 -51.11
N LYS A 98 -9.54 23.98 -50.01
CA LYS A 98 -9.53 25.45 -49.98
C LYS A 98 -8.58 26.06 -50.99
N SER A 99 -7.41 25.46 -51.20
CA SER A 99 -6.45 25.90 -52.22
C SER A 99 -7.04 25.80 -53.62
N GLN A 100 -7.71 24.69 -53.94
CA GLN A 100 -8.42 24.52 -55.22
C GLN A 100 -9.51 25.58 -55.39
N HIS A 101 -10.29 25.86 -54.34
CA HIS A 101 -11.32 26.91 -54.38
C HIS A 101 -10.71 28.31 -54.61
N ILE A 102 -9.55 28.60 -54.04
CA ILE A 102 -8.84 29.87 -54.29
C ILE A 102 -8.40 29.96 -55.76
N THR A 103 -7.88 28.88 -56.34
CA THR A 103 -7.46 28.88 -57.74
C THR A 103 -8.65 29.01 -58.71
N THR A 104 -9.79 28.39 -58.41
CA THR A 104 -11.00 28.55 -59.22
C THR A 104 -11.56 29.97 -59.12
N MET A 105 -11.56 30.56 -57.92
CA MET A 105 -11.92 31.97 -57.74
C MET A 105 -10.96 32.92 -58.46
N GLN A 106 -9.65 32.67 -58.44
CA GLN A 106 -8.67 33.47 -59.17
C GLN A 106 -8.87 33.39 -60.68
N ASN A 107 -9.15 32.19 -61.22
CA ASN A 107 -9.45 32.01 -62.63
C ASN A 107 -10.75 32.71 -63.05
N GLN A 108 -11.77 32.70 -62.18
CA GLN A 108 -13.02 33.44 -62.40
C GLN A 108 -12.78 34.96 -62.35
N ALA A 109 -11.97 35.45 -61.41
CA ALA A 109 -11.61 36.86 -61.32
C ALA A 109 -10.83 37.32 -62.56
N ALA A 110 -9.87 36.52 -63.04
CA ALA A 110 -9.14 36.79 -64.28
C ALA A 110 -10.06 36.75 -65.51
N SER A 111 -11.01 35.80 -65.57
CA SER A 111 -12.02 35.74 -66.65
C SER A 111 -12.97 36.95 -66.64
N LEU A 112 -13.30 37.50 -65.47
CA LEU A 112 -14.10 38.70 -65.35
C LEU A 112 -13.30 39.97 -65.70
N GLN A 113 -12.00 39.96 -65.46
CA GLN A 113 -11.09 41.05 -65.84
C GLN A 113 -10.87 41.11 -67.37
N VAL A 114 -10.82 39.95 -68.05
CA VAL A 114 -10.73 39.87 -69.53
C VAL A 114 -12.05 40.24 -70.22
N LYS A 115 -13.19 40.06 -69.55
CA LYS A 115 -14.50 40.55 -70.02
C LYS A 115 -14.73 42.04 -69.69
N GLY A 116 -13.75 42.71 -69.10
CA GLY A 116 -13.81 44.08 -68.60
C GLY A 116 -13.41 45.17 -69.60
N SER A 117 -13.61 44.96 -70.91
CA SER A 117 -13.58 46.04 -71.89
C SER A 117 -14.84 46.01 -72.76
N LEU A 118 -15.87 46.73 -72.28
CA LEU A 118 -16.97 47.38 -73.01
C LEU A 118 -18.29 47.29 -72.21
N ALA A 119 -18.66 48.43 -71.62
CA ALA A 119 -19.98 48.86 -71.12
C ALA A 119 -19.90 49.38 -69.67
N ALA A 120 -19.27 50.55 -69.53
CA ALA A 120 -19.14 51.29 -68.29
C ALA A 120 -20.23 52.37 -68.22
N GLU A 121 -21.29 52.13 -67.44
CA GLU A 121 -21.92 53.15 -66.59
C GLU A 121 -23.04 52.58 -65.70
N GLU A 122 -23.75 51.52 -66.12
CA GLU A 122 -24.89 50.99 -65.34
C GLU A 122 -24.51 49.93 -64.28
N GLN A 123 -23.35 49.28 -64.43
CA GLN A 123 -22.81 48.29 -63.47
C GLN A 123 -22.05 48.95 -62.30
N ALA A 124 -21.58 50.20 -62.47
CA ALA A 124 -20.83 50.94 -61.46
C ALA A 124 -21.67 51.32 -60.24
N SER A 125 -22.97 51.62 -60.43
CA SER A 125 -23.90 51.96 -59.34
C SER A 125 -24.24 50.74 -58.46
N LYS A 126 -24.43 49.55 -59.05
CA LYS A 126 -24.61 48.28 -58.33
C LYS A 126 -23.34 47.82 -57.62
N VAL A 127 -22.17 48.04 -58.22
CA VAL A 127 -20.87 47.77 -57.58
C VAL A 127 -20.66 48.71 -56.39
N ASN A 128 -20.94 50.00 -56.52
CA ASN A 128 -20.83 50.96 -55.41
C ASN A 128 -21.79 50.65 -54.26
N ALA A 129 -23.03 50.23 -54.55
CA ALA A 129 -23.96 49.79 -53.49
C ALA A 129 -23.45 48.56 -52.73
N ARG A 130 -22.84 47.59 -53.43
CA ARG A 130 -22.21 46.42 -52.81
C ARG A 130 -20.95 46.78 -52.02
N VAL A 131 -20.18 47.76 -52.47
CA VAL A 131 -19.00 48.26 -51.74
C VAL A 131 -19.42 48.89 -50.41
N ILE A 132 -20.49 49.69 -50.39
CA ILE A 132 -21.01 50.31 -49.16
C ILE A 132 -21.55 49.24 -48.19
N GLU A 133 -22.24 48.21 -48.69
CA GLU A 133 -22.70 47.07 -47.88
C GLU A 133 -21.52 46.31 -47.26
N LEU A 134 -20.47 46.06 -48.05
CA LEU A 134 -19.25 45.39 -47.59
C LEU A 134 -18.47 46.23 -46.58
N GLU A 135 -18.38 47.56 -46.76
CA GLU A 135 -17.77 48.46 -45.78
C GLU A 135 -18.50 48.39 -44.43
N LYS A 136 -19.83 48.37 -44.45
CA LYS A 136 -20.65 48.26 -43.23
C LYS A 136 -20.43 46.93 -42.52
N GLN A 137 -20.23 45.83 -43.27
CA GLN A 137 -19.87 44.53 -42.70
C GLN A 137 -18.45 44.54 -42.12
N ILE A 138 -17.49 45.17 -42.79
CA ILE A 138 -16.11 45.33 -42.31
C ILE A 138 -16.10 46.15 -41.01
N GLU A 139 -16.86 47.24 -40.92
CA GLU A 139 -16.96 48.02 -39.68
C GLU A 139 -17.58 47.21 -38.54
N LYS A 140 -18.61 46.41 -38.82
CA LYS A 140 -19.22 45.52 -37.82
C LYS A 140 -18.23 44.47 -37.32
N LEU A 141 -17.54 43.79 -38.23
CA LEU A 141 -16.50 42.83 -37.90
C LEU A 141 -15.35 43.47 -37.11
N LYS A 142 -14.97 44.70 -37.44
CA LYS A 142 -13.94 45.45 -36.70
C LYS A 142 -14.36 45.73 -35.25
N LYS A 143 -15.62 46.06 -35.01
CA LYS A 143 -16.18 46.24 -33.64
C LYS A 143 -16.25 44.91 -32.87
N ASP A 144 -16.61 43.82 -33.55
CA ASP A 144 -16.64 42.49 -32.93
C ASP A 144 -15.22 42.01 -32.55
N ILE A 145 -14.22 42.27 -33.41
CA ILE A 145 -12.81 41.96 -33.14
C ILE A 145 -12.29 42.74 -31.92
N THR A 146 -12.61 44.03 -31.79
CA THR A 146 -12.16 44.83 -30.63
C THR A 146 -12.84 44.37 -29.34
N ALA A 147 -14.13 44.03 -29.38
CA ALA A 147 -14.86 43.47 -28.25
C ALA A 147 -14.33 42.07 -27.84
N GLN A 148 -13.95 41.24 -28.82
CA GLN A 148 -13.36 39.92 -28.53
C GLN A 148 -11.94 40.06 -27.96
N LYS A 149 -11.16 41.04 -28.42
CA LYS A 149 -9.82 41.34 -27.88
C LYS A 149 -9.88 41.77 -26.41
N SER A 150 -10.86 42.59 -26.02
CA SER A 150 -11.01 42.99 -24.60
C SER A 150 -11.46 41.82 -23.71
N LYS A 151 -12.37 40.96 -24.19
CA LYS A 151 -12.75 39.71 -23.49
C LYS A 151 -11.56 38.75 -23.34
N LYS A 152 -10.73 38.60 -24.38
CA LYS A 152 -9.50 37.79 -24.30
C LYS A 152 -8.56 38.33 -23.21
N ALA A 153 -8.33 39.64 -23.16
CA ALA A 153 -7.49 40.24 -22.12
C ALA A 153 -8.04 40.02 -20.70
N ALA A 154 -9.37 40.10 -20.51
CA ALA A 154 -10.00 39.82 -19.22
C ALA A 154 -9.86 38.35 -18.80
N LEU A 155 -10.00 37.41 -19.75
CA LEU A 155 -9.78 35.98 -19.48
C LEU A 155 -8.31 35.66 -19.18
N GLU A 156 -7.38 36.31 -19.89
CA GLU A 156 -5.94 36.17 -19.67
C GLU A 156 -5.51 36.69 -18.29
N ALA A 157 -6.06 37.83 -17.85
CA ALA A 157 -5.86 38.32 -16.48
C ALA A 157 -6.39 37.34 -15.42
N ARG A 158 -7.59 36.77 -15.65
CA ARG A 158 -8.18 35.78 -14.74
C ARG A 158 -7.38 34.47 -14.71
N ALA A 159 -6.84 34.04 -15.85
CA ALA A 159 -5.95 32.88 -15.93
C ALA A 159 -4.65 33.13 -15.15
N GLY A 160 -4.02 34.30 -15.32
CA GLY A 160 -2.83 34.68 -14.57
C GLY A 160 -3.05 34.74 -13.05
N ASP A 161 -4.21 35.20 -12.58
CA ASP A 161 -4.54 35.17 -11.15
C ASP A 161 -4.84 33.76 -10.62
N ALA A 162 -5.41 32.89 -11.46
CA ALA A 162 -5.58 31.48 -11.11
C ALA A 162 -4.21 30.78 -11.01
N ASP A 163 -3.28 31.06 -11.93
CA ASP A 163 -1.92 30.51 -11.91
C ASP A 163 -1.15 30.95 -10.66
N LYS A 164 -1.27 32.22 -10.24
CA LYS A 164 -0.68 32.70 -8.98
C LYS A 164 -1.22 31.92 -7.76
N LYS A 165 -2.52 31.64 -7.72
CA LYS A 165 -3.13 30.83 -6.64
C LYS A 165 -2.64 29.39 -6.65
N VAL A 166 -2.48 28.80 -7.84
CA VAL A 166 -1.90 27.46 -7.99
C VAL A 166 -0.47 27.42 -7.45
N LEU A 167 0.36 28.42 -7.78
CA LEU A 167 1.72 28.53 -7.24
C LEU A 167 1.72 28.70 -5.72
N GLU A 168 0.84 29.53 -5.16
CA GLU A 168 0.73 29.72 -3.71
C GLU A 168 0.31 28.43 -2.99
N LEU A 169 -0.68 27.70 -3.52
CA LEU A 169 -1.11 26.41 -3.00
C LEU A 169 -0.01 25.37 -3.08
N ASN A 170 0.77 25.37 -4.16
CA ASN A 170 1.91 24.46 -4.33
C ASN A 170 3.00 24.75 -3.29
N MET A 171 3.32 26.03 -3.03
CA MET A 171 4.25 26.41 -1.95
C MET A 171 3.77 25.98 -0.57
N LYS A 172 2.45 26.08 -0.29
CA LYS A 172 1.86 25.60 0.97
C LYS A 172 1.94 24.08 1.08
N LEU A 173 1.67 23.36 -0.02
CA LEU A 173 1.78 21.90 -0.09
C LEU A 173 3.21 21.43 0.18
N GLU A 174 4.19 22.09 -0.42
CA GLU A 174 5.61 21.78 -0.20
C GLU A 174 6.03 22.02 1.26
N LYS A 175 5.57 23.12 1.88
CA LYS A 175 5.80 23.38 3.31
C LYS A 175 5.20 22.28 4.20
N LEU A 176 3.95 21.88 3.93
CA LEU A 176 3.28 20.79 4.64
C LEU A 176 4.05 19.48 4.50
N GLN A 177 4.49 19.15 3.28
CA GLN A 177 5.27 17.95 3.03
C GLN A 177 6.60 17.95 3.81
N ARG A 178 7.33 19.08 3.82
CA ARG A 178 8.55 19.22 4.64
C ARG A 178 8.29 19.03 6.14
N THR A 179 7.16 19.52 6.67
CA THR A 179 6.80 19.31 8.09
C THR A 179 6.44 17.85 8.38
N SER A 180 5.73 17.18 7.48
CA SER A 180 5.42 15.75 7.59
C SER A 180 6.68 14.90 7.57
N ASP A 181 7.62 15.18 6.68
CA ASP A 181 8.91 14.47 6.61
C ASP A 181 9.73 14.69 7.88
N ASP A 182 9.68 15.88 8.48
CA ASP A 182 10.34 16.15 9.75
C ASP A 182 9.71 15.38 10.92
N GLN A 183 8.38 15.35 11.00
CA GLN A 183 7.67 14.54 11.99
C GLN A 183 8.01 13.06 11.83
N LYS A 184 8.06 12.54 10.60
CA LYS A 184 8.45 11.15 10.32
C LYS A 184 9.87 10.84 10.80
N ARG A 185 10.84 11.75 10.57
CA ARG A 185 12.21 11.59 11.08
C ARG A 185 12.25 11.58 12.61
N ARG A 186 11.45 12.41 13.28
CA ARG A 186 11.36 12.43 14.75
C ARG A 186 10.77 11.14 15.30
N ILE A 187 9.72 10.62 14.68
CA ILE A 187 9.11 9.33 15.04
C ILE A 187 10.15 8.22 14.91
N GLN A 188 10.88 8.13 13.79
CA GLN A 188 11.92 7.12 13.61
C GLN A 188 13.02 7.21 14.67
N LYS A 189 13.46 8.41 15.05
CA LYS A 189 14.45 8.58 16.14
C LYS A 189 13.92 8.05 17.48
N ILE A 190 12.65 8.31 17.79
CA ILE A 190 12.00 7.83 19.01
C ILE A 190 11.84 6.30 18.97
N GLU A 191 11.42 5.74 17.84
CA GLU A 191 11.32 4.29 17.64
C GLU A 191 12.68 3.59 17.81
N HIS A 192 13.77 4.19 17.32
CA HIS A 192 15.11 3.66 17.55
C HIS A 192 15.53 3.73 19.01
N ALA A 193 15.29 4.86 19.69
CA ALA A 193 15.59 4.99 21.11
C ALA A 193 14.79 4.00 21.97
N LEU A 194 13.52 3.77 21.60
CA LEU A 194 12.65 2.78 22.25
C LEU A 194 13.21 1.36 22.07
N LYS A 195 13.58 0.96 20.86
CA LYS A 195 14.19 -0.36 20.59
C LYS A 195 15.48 -0.56 21.39
N VAL A 196 16.33 0.46 21.50
CA VAL A 196 17.55 0.39 22.31
C VAL A 196 17.20 0.20 23.80
N ALA A 197 16.20 0.91 24.31
CA ALA A 197 15.75 0.74 25.70
C ALA A 197 15.14 -0.66 25.94
N GLU A 198 14.39 -1.20 24.98
CA GLU A 198 13.85 -2.55 25.01
C GLU A 198 14.98 -3.60 25.00
N GLU A 199 16.03 -3.41 24.19
CA GLU A 199 17.19 -4.29 24.14
C GLU A 199 17.94 -4.33 25.47
N GLU A 200 18.20 -3.17 26.08
CA GLU A 200 18.84 -3.08 27.40
C GLU A 200 17.98 -3.71 28.50
N LEU A 201 16.65 -3.51 28.46
CA LEU A 201 15.73 -4.14 29.42
C LEU A 201 15.74 -5.66 29.30
N MET A 202 15.69 -6.19 28.07
CA MET A 202 15.73 -7.63 27.81
C MET A 202 17.04 -8.24 28.27
N LYS A 203 18.16 -7.55 28.06
CA LYS A 203 19.46 -7.97 28.56
C LYS A 203 19.47 -8.05 30.09
N VAL A 204 18.96 -7.03 30.77
CA VAL A 204 18.82 -7.03 32.24
C VAL A 204 17.91 -8.16 32.72
N GLN A 205 16.78 -8.42 32.05
CA GLN A 205 15.89 -9.53 32.41
C GLN A 205 16.53 -10.92 32.20
N LEU A 206 17.29 -11.10 31.12
CA LEU A 206 18.02 -12.35 30.89
C LEU A 206 19.13 -12.52 31.93
N GLU A 207 19.84 -11.46 32.28
CA GLU A 207 20.85 -11.49 33.34
C GLU A 207 20.23 -11.81 34.71
N THR A 208 19.07 -11.24 35.05
CA THR A 208 18.39 -11.53 36.32
C THR A 208 17.80 -12.93 36.35
N THR A 209 17.18 -13.41 35.27
CA THR A 209 16.63 -14.78 35.20
C THR A 209 17.72 -15.84 35.20
N THR A 210 18.86 -15.60 34.54
CA THR A 210 20.01 -16.51 34.60
C THR A 210 20.67 -16.50 35.97
N LYS A 211 20.85 -15.33 36.61
CA LYS A 211 21.32 -15.24 38.00
C LYS A 211 20.34 -15.93 38.97
N ALA A 212 19.04 -15.78 38.77
CA ALA A 212 18.00 -16.43 39.57
C ALA A 212 17.95 -17.95 39.38
N LYS A 213 18.15 -18.47 38.16
CA LYS A 213 18.28 -19.91 37.90
C LYS A 213 19.54 -20.50 38.51
N LYS A 214 20.69 -19.82 38.38
CA LYS A 214 21.93 -20.19 39.09
C LYS A 214 21.72 -20.20 40.60
N LEU A 215 21.01 -19.21 41.15
CA LEU A 215 20.64 -19.22 42.57
C LEU A 215 19.73 -20.41 42.90
N ARG A 216 18.70 -20.69 42.09
CA ARG A 216 17.75 -21.78 42.32
C ARG A 216 18.39 -23.16 42.24
N GLU A 217 19.34 -23.36 41.33
CA GLU A 217 20.09 -24.62 41.18
C GLU A 217 21.10 -24.81 42.31
N VAL A 218 21.81 -23.76 42.69
CA VAL A 218 22.78 -23.80 43.82
C VAL A 218 22.05 -23.92 45.18
N HIS A 219 20.79 -23.51 45.29
CA HIS A 219 20.07 -23.42 46.56
C HIS A 219 18.79 -24.27 46.66
N GLY A 220 18.46 -25.11 45.68
CA GLY A 220 17.29 -26.00 45.72
C GLY A 220 17.30 -27.03 46.87
N ALA A 221 18.45 -27.24 47.50
CA ALA A 221 18.61 -28.02 48.73
C ALA A 221 19.29 -27.23 49.87
N TRP A 222 19.50 -25.92 49.71
CA TRP A 222 20.27 -25.09 50.66
C TRP A 222 19.82 -23.62 50.64
N LEU A 223 18.52 -23.35 50.83
CA LEU A 223 18.07 -22.01 51.27
C LEU A 223 17.88 -22.09 52.78
N PRO A 224 18.81 -21.56 53.60
CA PRO A 224 18.62 -21.49 55.03
C PRO A 224 17.31 -20.78 55.35
N SER A 225 16.60 -21.23 56.38
CA SER A 225 15.32 -20.66 56.83
C SER A 225 15.36 -19.13 56.96
N TRP A 226 16.51 -18.54 57.32
CA TRP A 226 16.69 -17.09 57.40
C TRP A 226 16.56 -16.35 56.05
N LEU A 227 16.91 -16.96 54.90
CA LEU A 227 16.81 -16.32 53.57
C LEU A 227 15.36 -16.34 53.04
N VAL A 228 14.59 -17.38 53.38
CA VAL A 228 13.14 -17.42 53.12
C VAL A 228 12.46 -16.30 53.92
N THR A 229 12.84 -16.11 55.18
CA THR A 229 12.35 -15.01 56.02
C THR A 229 12.79 -13.63 55.48
N HIS A 230 14.00 -13.50 54.92
CA HIS A 230 14.47 -12.26 54.32
C HIS A 230 13.78 -11.93 53.00
N ALA A 231 13.51 -12.93 52.15
CA ALA A 231 12.74 -12.76 50.93
C ALA A 231 11.30 -12.30 51.23
N ALA A 232 10.64 -12.92 52.22
CA ALA A 232 9.33 -12.50 52.68
C ALA A 232 9.35 -11.04 53.20
N ARG A 233 10.34 -10.67 54.02
CA ARG A 233 10.53 -9.30 54.51
C ARG A 233 10.79 -8.30 53.37
N SER A 234 11.57 -8.68 52.35
CA SER A 234 11.82 -7.81 51.19
C SER A 234 10.56 -7.60 50.34
N MET A 235 9.74 -8.65 50.16
CA MET A 235 8.45 -8.55 49.49
C MET A 235 7.48 -7.66 50.26
N GLU A 236 7.50 -7.72 51.60
CA GLU A 236 6.72 -6.86 52.47
C GLU A 236 7.14 -5.38 52.37
N VAL A 237 8.45 -5.09 52.38
CA VAL A 237 8.98 -3.73 52.19
C VAL A 237 8.62 -3.17 50.81
N VAL A 238 8.73 -3.97 49.75
CA VAL A 238 8.34 -3.56 48.38
C VAL A 238 6.83 -3.33 48.29
N SER A 239 6.02 -4.19 48.91
CA SER A 239 4.57 -4.01 49.00
C SER A 239 4.19 -2.74 49.76
N ASN A 240 4.84 -2.47 50.89
CA ASN A 240 4.61 -1.26 51.68
C ASN A 240 5.00 -0.02 50.89
N HIS A 241 6.15 -0.02 50.22
CA HIS A 241 6.59 1.10 49.37
C HIS A 241 5.66 1.32 48.16
N TRP A 242 5.15 0.24 47.56
CA TRP A 242 4.13 0.32 46.51
C TRP A 242 2.85 0.97 47.04
N ASN A 243 2.39 0.58 48.24
CA ASN A 243 1.18 1.14 48.83
C ASN A 243 1.34 2.60 49.28
N GLU A 244 2.51 2.97 49.80
CA GLU A 244 2.81 4.32 50.28
C GLU A 244 3.08 5.32 49.14
N HIS A 245 3.74 4.89 48.06
CA HIS A 245 4.19 5.80 47.00
C HIS A 245 3.68 5.45 45.60
N GLY A 246 3.63 4.17 45.25
CA GLY A 246 3.24 3.71 43.90
C GLY A 246 1.74 3.88 43.62
N LYS A 247 0.91 3.36 44.52
CA LYS A 247 -0.54 3.41 44.45
C LYS A 247 -1.09 4.84 44.39
N PRO A 248 -0.72 5.79 45.27
CA PRO A 248 -1.22 7.16 45.18
C PRO A 248 -0.78 7.91 43.92
N ALA A 249 0.42 7.63 43.39
CA ALA A 249 0.86 8.20 42.12
C ALA A 249 0.02 7.66 40.93
N PHE A 250 -0.30 6.37 40.95
CA PHE A 250 -1.17 5.74 39.96
C PHE A 250 -2.60 6.28 40.03
N ASP A 251 -3.18 6.39 41.23
CA ASP A 251 -4.52 6.93 41.44
C ASP A 251 -4.60 8.40 40.99
N SER A 252 -3.56 9.20 41.25
CA SER A 252 -3.45 10.58 40.75
C SER A 252 -3.42 10.66 39.22
N LEU A 253 -2.73 9.73 38.55
CA LEU A 253 -2.70 9.64 37.10
C LEU A 253 -4.06 9.25 36.52
N LEU A 254 -4.75 8.28 37.15
CA LEU A 254 -6.10 7.86 36.77
C LEU A 254 -7.09 9.03 36.91
N GLN A 255 -6.99 9.78 38.01
CA GLN A 255 -7.82 10.95 38.26
C GLN A 255 -7.56 12.04 37.21
N LYS A 256 -6.30 12.38 36.92
CA LYS A 256 -5.96 13.37 35.88
C LYS A 256 -6.43 12.95 34.49
N ALA A 257 -6.33 11.66 34.16
CA ALA A 257 -6.86 11.13 32.90
C ALA A 257 -8.39 11.30 32.83
N SER A 258 -9.10 11.02 33.94
CA SER A 258 -10.55 11.21 34.01
C SER A 258 -10.96 12.69 33.90
N GLU A 259 -10.26 13.61 34.57
CA GLU A 259 -10.52 15.05 34.52
C GLU A 259 -10.27 15.62 33.11
N LYS A 260 -9.19 15.18 32.44
CA LYS A 260 -8.91 15.58 31.07
C LYS A 260 -9.93 15.04 30.08
N SER A 261 -10.44 13.83 30.31
CA SER A 261 -11.51 13.26 29.49
C SER A 261 -12.84 14.03 29.65
N ALA A 262 -13.19 14.44 30.88
CA ALA A 262 -14.34 15.29 31.16
C ALA A 262 -14.19 16.70 30.56
N GLN A 263 -12.97 17.26 30.56
CA GLN A 263 -12.65 18.55 29.96
C GLN A 263 -12.77 18.50 28.42
N ALA A 264 -12.34 17.41 27.80
CA ALA A 264 -12.52 17.15 26.37
C ALA A 264 -14.01 17.00 26.00
N LYS A 265 -14.80 16.37 26.87
CA LYS A 265 -16.27 16.25 26.69
C LYS A 265 -16.95 17.62 26.68
N LYS A 266 -16.65 18.50 27.65
CA LYS A 266 -17.18 19.87 27.71
C LYS A 266 -16.75 20.74 26.52
N TRP A 267 -15.54 20.54 26.01
CA TRP A 267 -15.06 21.24 24.81
C TRP A 267 -15.79 20.77 23.54
N ALA A 268 -16.05 19.46 23.41
CA ALA A 268 -16.69 18.88 22.23
C ALA A 268 -18.20 19.19 22.14
N GLU A 269 -18.88 19.34 23.27
CA GLU A 269 -20.32 19.57 23.38
C GLU A 269 -20.86 20.73 22.51
N PRO A 270 -20.34 21.97 22.57
CA PRO A 270 -20.81 23.08 21.72
C PRO A 270 -20.51 22.88 20.22
N HIS A 271 -19.42 22.19 19.89
CA HIS A 271 -19.05 21.88 18.51
C HIS A 271 -19.93 20.77 17.92
N LEU A 272 -20.33 19.79 18.76
CA LEU A 272 -21.27 18.74 18.40
C LEU A 272 -22.68 19.30 18.18
N GLU A 273 -23.14 20.20 19.05
CA GLU A 273 -24.44 20.89 18.90
C GLU A 273 -24.47 21.79 17.65
N THR A 274 -23.36 22.45 17.34
CA THR A 274 -23.23 23.23 16.10
C THR A 274 -23.21 22.32 14.86
N ALA A 275 -22.59 21.15 14.94
CA ALA A 275 -22.62 20.14 13.88
C ALA A 275 -24.04 19.56 13.68
N LYS A 276 -24.75 19.28 14.79
CA LYS A 276 -26.14 18.82 14.80
C LYS A 276 -27.06 19.83 14.10
N THR A 277 -26.96 21.10 14.44
CA THR A 277 -27.89 22.13 13.95
C THR A 277 -27.59 22.63 12.54
N LYS A 278 -26.31 22.84 12.19
CA LYS A 278 -25.93 23.44 10.90
C LYS A 278 -25.55 22.43 9.83
N TRP A 279 -24.84 21.37 10.21
CA TRP A 279 -24.20 20.47 9.25
C TRP A 279 -25.04 19.24 8.93
N MET A 280 -25.75 18.68 9.92
CA MET A 280 -26.61 17.51 9.72
C MET A 280 -27.67 17.69 8.61
N PRO A 281 -28.44 18.80 8.54
CA PRO A 281 -29.42 18.96 7.46
C PRO A 281 -28.76 19.13 6.08
N VAL A 282 -27.66 19.87 6.01
CA VAL A 282 -26.89 20.09 4.76
C VAL A 282 -26.28 18.79 4.27
N ALA A 283 -25.67 18.01 5.18
CA ALA A 283 -25.09 16.72 4.85
C ALA A 283 -26.16 15.73 4.39
N LYS A 284 -27.34 15.69 5.03
CA LYS A 284 -28.46 14.83 4.65
C LYS A 284 -28.98 15.15 3.25
N GLU A 285 -29.14 16.43 2.92
CA GLU A 285 -29.56 16.87 1.58
C GLU A 285 -28.51 16.56 0.51
N LYS A 286 -27.23 16.83 0.80
CA LYS A 286 -26.10 16.53 -0.09
C LYS A 286 -25.90 15.02 -0.28
N TRP A 287 -26.15 14.22 0.74
CA TRP A 287 -26.06 12.77 0.66
C TRP A 287 -27.22 12.16 -0.13
N ALA A 288 -28.45 12.64 0.06
CA ALA A 288 -29.60 12.20 -0.71
C ALA A 288 -29.45 12.53 -2.21
N THR A 289 -28.94 13.73 -2.53
CA THR A 289 -28.65 14.13 -3.93
C THR A 289 -27.49 13.33 -4.53
N LEU A 290 -26.43 13.09 -3.77
CA LEU A 290 -25.32 12.25 -4.22
C LEU A 290 -25.74 10.80 -4.43
N LYS A 291 -26.57 10.23 -3.54
CA LYS A 291 -27.14 8.89 -3.71
C LYS A 291 -27.99 8.79 -4.98
N LYS A 292 -28.92 9.73 -5.19
CA LYS A 292 -29.77 9.78 -6.40
C LYS A 292 -28.96 9.91 -7.69
N ASN A 293 -27.88 10.68 -7.66
CA ASN A 293 -27.03 10.90 -8.84
C ASN A 293 -26.05 9.75 -9.08
N ALA A 294 -25.59 9.07 -8.03
CA ALA A 294 -24.60 7.99 -8.14
C ALA A 294 -25.23 6.62 -8.42
N GLU A 295 -26.48 6.40 -8.00
CA GLU A 295 -27.23 5.14 -8.20
C GLU A 295 -27.19 4.62 -9.66
N PRO A 296 -27.48 5.42 -10.70
CA PRO A 296 -27.41 4.93 -12.08
C PRO A 296 -25.98 4.60 -12.54
N TYR A 297 -24.96 5.31 -12.05
CA TYR A 297 -23.56 5.02 -12.39
C TYR A 297 -23.07 3.75 -11.71
N VAL A 298 -23.47 3.51 -10.45
CA VAL A 298 -23.12 2.29 -9.73
C VAL A 298 -23.78 1.08 -10.40
N GLN A 299 -25.05 1.19 -10.82
CA GLN A 299 -25.74 0.14 -11.58
C GLN A 299 -25.09 -0.09 -12.95
N MET A 300 -24.75 0.97 -13.69
CA MET A 300 -24.07 0.81 -14.99
C MET A 300 -22.68 0.18 -14.85
N VAL A 301 -21.90 0.60 -13.84
CA VAL A 301 -20.58 0.03 -13.57
C VAL A 301 -20.70 -1.41 -13.08
N SER A 302 -21.70 -1.75 -12.25
CA SER A 302 -21.90 -3.12 -11.80
C SER A 302 -22.28 -4.03 -12.98
N GLU A 303 -23.21 -3.63 -13.84
CA GLU A 303 -23.59 -4.37 -15.05
C GLU A 303 -22.39 -4.57 -15.98
N LYS A 304 -21.67 -3.50 -16.33
CA LYS A 304 -20.48 -3.61 -17.18
C LYS A 304 -19.37 -4.44 -16.53
N SER A 305 -19.21 -4.38 -15.21
CA SER A 305 -18.21 -5.19 -14.51
C SER A 305 -18.55 -6.67 -14.56
N VAL A 306 -19.84 -7.03 -14.50
CA VAL A 306 -20.31 -8.42 -14.63
C VAL A 306 -20.10 -8.91 -16.07
N GLU A 307 -20.43 -8.09 -17.08
CA GLU A 307 -20.20 -8.43 -18.49
C GLU A 307 -18.71 -8.60 -18.81
N VAL A 308 -17.85 -7.68 -18.35
CA VAL A 308 -16.39 -7.77 -18.53
C VAL A 308 -15.82 -8.98 -17.81
N TYR A 309 -16.33 -9.31 -16.62
CA TYR A 309 -15.90 -10.50 -15.89
C TYR A 309 -16.34 -11.79 -16.60
N GLN A 310 -17.59 -11.87 -17.08
CA GLN A 310 -18.09 -13.03 -17.80
C GLN A 310 -17.31 -13.25 -19.10
N THR A 311 -17.12 -12.20 -19.90
CA THR A 311 -16.34 -12.28 -21.15
C THR A 311 -14.87 -12.66 -20.90
N SER A 312 -14.24 -12.10 -19.86
CA SER A 312 -12.89 -12.50 -19.44
C SER A 312 -12.84 -13.97 -18.96
N SER A 313 -13.82 -14.39 -18.18
CA SER A 313 -13.94 -15.77 -17.70
C SER A 313 -14.12 -16.76 -18.86
N ASP A 314 -14.98 -16.43 -19.82
CA ASP A 314 -15.22 -17.24 -21.02
C ASP A 314 -13.98 -17.30 -21.92
N PHE A 315 -13.24 -16.20 -22.05
CA PHE A 315 -11.96 -16.17 -22.77
C PHE A 315 -10.89 -17.02 -22.08
N MET A 316 -10.82 -16.98 -20.75
CA MET A 316 -9.81 -17.72 -19.99
C MET A 316 -10.13 -19.22 -19.84
N ARG A 317 -11.41 -19.61 -19.89
CA ARG A 317 -11.86 -21.00 -19.75
C ARG A 317 -11.10 -21.99 -20.64
N PRO A 318 -10.97 -21.80 -21.97
CA PRO A 318 -10.22 -22.75 -22.81
C PRO A 318 -8.73 -22.82 -22.45
N HIS A 319 -8.11 -21.71 -22.05
CA HIS A 319 -6.70 -21.70 -21.63
C HIS A 319 -6.48 -22.42 -20.29
N LEU A 320 -7.43 -22.28 -19.36
CA LEU A 320 -7.39 -22.99 -18.08
C LEU A 320 -7.60 -24.50 -18.27
N VAL A 321 -8.54 -24.90 -19.14
CA VAL A 321 -8.74 -26.31 -19.49
C VAL A 321 -7.50 -26.89 -20.16
N ASN A 322 -6.88 -26.18 -21.10
CA ASN A 322 -5.65 -26.62 -21.74
C ASN A 322 -4.48 -26.71 -20.74
N ALA A 323 -4.32 -25.73 -19.86
CA ALA A 323 -3.28 -25.77 -18.81
C ALA A 323 -3.50 -26.97 -17.87
N HIS A 324 -4.75 -27.25 -17.49
CA HIS A 324 -5.09 -28.44 -16.72
C HIS A 324 -4.78 -29.72 -17.48
N GLN A 325 -5.15 -29.84 -18.76
CA GLN A 325 -4.85 -31.01 -19.58
C GLN A 325 -3.35 -31.26 -19.75
N VAL A 326 -2.55 -30.20 -19.91
CA VAL A 326 -1.09 -30.31 -20.02
C VAL A 326 -0.48 -30.69 -18.67
N ALA A 327 -0.98 -30.14 -17.57
CA ALA A 327 -0.43 -30.40 -16.24
C ALA A 327 -0.87 -31.76 -15.67
N ASP A 328 -2.04 -32.25 -16.04
CA ASP A 328 -2.61 -33.50 -15.52
C ASP A 328 -1.67 -34.71 -15.62
N PRO A 329 -1.02 -35.03 -16.77
CA PRO A 329 -0.10 -36.16 -16.85
C PRO A 329 1.09 -36.02 -15.89
N TYR A 330 1.64 -34.81 -15.72
CA TYR A 330 2.72 -34.56 -14.76
C TYR A 330 2.26 -34.72 -13.31
N PHE A 331 1.06 -34.24 -12.96
CA PHE A 331 0.48 -34.44 -11.64
C PHE A 331 0.16 -35.92 -11.37
N GLN A 332 -0.31 -36.67 -12.38
CA GLN A 332 -0.55 -38.11 -12.24
C GLN A 332 0.76 -38.88 -12.07
N GLU A 333 1.83 -38.50 -12.76
CA GLU A 333 3.15 -39.12 -12.60
C GLU A 333 3.77 -38.80 -11.25
N ALA A 334 3.72 -37.54 -10.82
CA ALA A 334 4.13 -37.13 -9.48
C ALA A 334 3.30 -37.83 -8.39
N LYS A 335 1.98 -38.03 -8.62
CA LYS A 335 1.12 -38.81 -7.74
C LYS A 335 1.53 -40.28 -7.70
N LYS A 336 1.85 -40.91 -8.83
CA LYS A 336 2.37 -42.30 -8.86
C LYS A 336 3.66 -42.43 -8.07
N LEU A 337 4.59 -41.48 -8.21
CA LEU A 337 5.87 -41.49 -7.50
C LEU A 337 5.71 -41.22 -6.00
N SER A 338 4.87 -40.25 -5.62
CA SER A 338 4.71 -39.83 -4.23
C SER A 338 3.80 -40.74 -3.42
N LYS A 339 2.79 -41.37 -4.04
CA LYS A 339 1.80 -42.22 -3.35
C LYS A 339 2.41 -43.33 -2.49
N PRO A 340 3.40 -44.14 -2.94
CA PRO A 340 3.99 -45.17 -2.08
C PRO A 340 4.71 -44.57 -0.86
N TYR A 341 5.36 -43.41 -0.99
CA TYR A 341 6.02 -42.74 0.14
C TYR A 341 5.01 -42.11 1.10
N ILE A 342 3.94 -41.50 0.58
CA ILE A 342 2.85 -40.97 1.40
C ILE A 342 2.14 -42.11 2.15
N ASP A 343 1.89 -43.23 1.48
CA ASP A 343 1.27 -44.42 2.08
C ASP A 343 2.19 -45.05 3.13
N GLN A 344 3.51 -45.08 2.92
CA GLN A 344 4.48 -45.51 3.94
C GLN A 344 4.52 -44.59 5.16
N ILE A 345 4.55 -43.27 4.94
CA ILE A 345 4.51 -42.29 6.04
C ILE A 345 3.18 -42.42 6.78
N ALA A 346 2.06 -42.53 6.07
CA ALA A 346 0.73 -42.67 6.66
C ALA A 346 0.60 -43.97 7.46
N THR A 347 1.08 -45.10 6.94
CA THR A 347 1.05 -46.39 7.66
C THR A 347 1.97 -46.38 8.90
N ALA A 348 3.17 -45.82 8.80
CA ALA A 348 4.09 -45.67 9.93
C ALA A 348 3.55 -44.72 11.01
N THR A 349 2.90 -43.61 10.62
CA THR A 349 2.35 -42.64 11.57
C THR A 349 0.97 -43.01 12.10
N LYS A 350 0.20 -43.88 11.43
CA LYS A 350 -1.14 -44.32 11.84
C LYS A 350 -1.23 -44.74 13.31
N PRO A 351 -0.38 -45.65 13.85
CA PRO A 351 -0.47 -46.04 15.26
C PRO A 351 -0.14 -44.89 16.22
N HIS A 352 0.77 -43.99 15.86
CA HIS A 352 1.13 -42.83 16.68
C HIS A 352 0.02 -41.78 16.71
N VAL A 353 -0.62 -41.52 15.57
CA VAL A 353 -1.77 -40.62 15.46
C VAL A 353 -2.98 -41.19 16.20
N GLU A 354 -3.24 -42.50 16.10
CA GLU A 354 -4.31 -43.15 16.86
C GLU A 354 -4.04 -43.13 18.38
N LYS A 355 -2.78 -43.31 18.80
CA LYS A 355 -2.38 -43.17 20.22
C LYS A 355 -2.57 -41.74 20.72
N ILE A 356 -2.15 -40.71 19.95
CA ILE A 356 -2.38 -39.31 20.30
C ILE A 356 -3.89 -39.00 20.33
N ARG A 357 -4.67 -39.51 19.37
CA ARG A 357 -6.11 -39.30 19.31
C ARG A 357 -6.83 -39.93 20.51
N THR A 358 -6.43 -41.12 20.92
CA THR A 358 -7.02 -41.82 22.08
C THR A 358 -6.65 -41.16 23.40
N THR A 359 -5.39 -40.72 23.57
CA THR A 359 -4.96 -39.99 24.77
C THR A 359 -5.56 -38.58 24.86
N LEU A 360 -5.76 -37.91 23.73
CA LEU A 360 -6.32 -36.56 23.68
C LEU A 360 -7.87 -36.54 23.76
N LYS A 361 -8.55 -37.66 23.46
CA LYS A 361 -10.01 -37.80 23.50
C LYS A 361 -10.69 -37.22 24.76
N PRO A 362 -10.23 -37.48 26.00
CA PRO A 362 -10.83 -36.87 27.19
C PRO A 362 -10.61 -35.35 27.26
N TYR A 363 -9.44 -34.85 26.82
CA TYR A 363 -9.15 -33.42 26.78
C TYR A 363 -9.97 -32.69 25.73
N THR A 364 -10.16 -33.30 24.55
CA THR A 364 -11.02 -32.76 23.50
C THR A 364 -12.48 -32.68 23.96
N LYS A 365 -13.00 -33.70 24.67
CA LYS A 365 -14.34 -33.65 25.26
C LYS A 365 -14.48 -32.54 26.30
N ARG A 366 -13.49 -32.38 27.19
CA ARG A 366 -13.48 -31.30 28.19
C ARG A 366 -13.39 -29.92 27.53
N ALA A 367 -12.54 -29.76 26.52
CA ALA A 367 -12.40 -28.52 25.77
C ALA A 367 -13.71 -28.17 25.05
N HIS A 368 -14.38 -29.15 24.43
CA HIS A 368 -15.68 -28.93 23.79
C HIS A 368 -16.74 -28.47 24.79
N HIS A 369 -16.77 -29.05 26.00
CA HIS A 369 -17.71 -28.64 27.05
C HIS A 369 -17.46 -27.21 27.55
N VAL A 370 -16.20 -26.89 27.86
CA VAL A 370 -15.81 -25.53 28.31
C VAL A 370 -16.07 -24.51 27.20
N TYR A 371 -15.79 -24.86 25.95
CA TYR A 371 -16.06 -24.00 24.80
C TYR A 371 -17.56 -23.80 24.58
N GLY A 372 -18.39 -24.84 24.77
CA GLY A 372 -19.84 -24.74 24.74
C GLY A 372 -20.38 -23.77 25.81
N GLN A 373 -19.93 -23.91 27.06
CA GLN A 373 -20.26 -22.97 28.15
C GLN A 373 -19.78 -21.53 27.85
N PHE A 374 -18.59 -21.39 27.28
CA PHE A 374 -18.07 -20.08 26.86
C PHE A 374 -18.93 -19.47 25.75
N LEU A 375 -19.35 -20.26 24.75
CA LEU A 375 -20.21 -19.78 23.68
C LEU A 375 -21.59 -19.36 24.19
N GLU A 376 -22.19 -20.14 25.10
CA GLU A 376 -23.46 -19.78 25.73
C GLU A 376 -23.34 -18.46 26.49
N THR A 377 -22.31 -18.33 27.34
CA THR A 377 -22.08 -17.09 28.10
C THR A 377 -21.78 -15.90 27.17
N ALA A 378 -20.90 -16.06 26.18
CA ALA A 378 -20.63 -15.03 25.19
C ALA A 378 -21.88 -14.62 24.41
N THR A 379 -22.77 -15.56 24.07
CA THR A 379 -24.04 -15.26 23.39
C THR A 379 -24.98 -14.46 24.30
N THR A 380 -25.09 -14.82 25.58
CA THR A 380 -25.90 -14.06 26.55
C THR A 380 -25.36 -12.65 26.77
N TYR A 381 -24.04 -12.48 26.90
CA TYR A 381 -23.41 -11.16 27.03
C TYR A 381 -23.53 -10.33 25.76
N HIS A 382 -23.43 -10.97 24.59
CA HIS A 382 -23.65 -10.31 23.30
C HIS A 382 -25.08 -9.78 23.21
N GLN A 383 -26.08 -10.58 23.57
CA GLN A 383 -27.49 -10.15 23.62
C GLN A 383 -27.71 -9.01 24.61
N GLN A 384 -27.09 -9.06 25.80
CA GLN A 384 -27.15 -7.98 26.78
C GLN A 384 -26.47 -6.70 26.29
N ALA A 385 -25.32 -6.83 25.63
CA ALA A 385 -24.60 -5.72 25.02
C ALA A 385 -25.40 -5.12 23.87
N GLN A 386 -26.06 -5.95 23.05
CA GLN A 386 -26.98 -5.49 22.00
C GLN A 386 -28.12 -4.66 22.58
N ALA A 387 -28.75 -5.12 23.67
CA ALA A 387 -29.80 -4.36 24.34
C ALA A 387 -29.28 -3.01 24.87
N THR A 388 -28.12 -3.03 25.55
CA THR A 388 -27.49 -1.82 26.13
C THR A 388 -27.08 -0.81 25.05
N VAL A 389 -26.46 -1.30 23.97
CA VAL A 389 -26.04 -0.50 22.82
C VAL A 389 -27.25 0.05 22.07
N SER A 390 -28.28 -0.77 21.87
CA SER A 390 -29.54 -0.34 21.25
C SER A 390 -30.21 0.78 22.06
N ASP A 391 -30.32 0.61 23.37
CA ASP A 391 -30.88 1.62 24.28
C ASP A 391 -30.07 2.93 24.21
N TYR A 392 -28.73 2.84 24.26
CA TYR A 392 -27.86 4.01 24.18
C TYR A 392 -27.96 4.73 22.84
N LEU A 393 -28.00 3.98 21.73
CA LEU A 393 -28.12 4.55 20.39
C LEU A 393 -29.51 5.17 20.17
N HIS A 394 -30.57 4.63 20.80
CA HIS A 394 -31.92 5.19 20.76
C HIS A 394 -32.08 6.45 21.61
N GLN A 395 -31.34 6.57 22.72
CA GLN A 395 -31.33 7.77 23.58
C GLN A 395 -30.74 9.01 22.88
N HIS A 396 -29.87 8.82 21.90
CA HIS A 396 -29.23 9.90 21.15
C HIS A 396 -29.84 10.08 19.75
N GLU A 397 -30.47 11.24 19.49
CA GLU A 397 -31.15 11.49 18.21
C GLU A 397 -30.26 11.38 16.96
N PHE A 398 -28.95 11.63 17.10
CA PHE A 398 -27.97 11.48 16.02
C PHE A 398 -27.76 10.02 15.63
N THR A 399 -27.58 9.15 16.62
CA THR A 399 -27.34 7.72 16.40
C THR A 399 -28.61 6.94 16.10
N LYS A 400 -29.78 7.45 16.54
CA LYS A 400 -31.09 6.87 16.26
C LYS A 400 -31.34 6.63 14.76
N GLN A 401 -30.82 7.49 13.88
CA GLN A 401 -30.94 7.34 12.42
C GLN A 401 -30.07 6.23 11.83
N PHE A 402 -29.06 5.78 12.57
CA PHE A 402 -28.11 4.74 12.18
C PHE A 402 -28.34 3.42 12.92
N VAL A 403 -29.35 3.34 13.81
CA VAL A 403 -29.73 2.10 14.47
C VAL A 403 -30.31 1.14 13.44
N THR A 404 -29.45 0.27 12.97
CA THR A 404 -29.80 -0.91 12.18
C THR A 404 -29.46 -2.13 13.03
N ASP A 405 -30.27 -3.19 12.93
CA ASP A 405 -30.06 -4.42 13.70
C ASP A 405 -28.64 -4.99 13.47
N GLU A 406 -28.12 -4.82 12.25
CA GLU A 406 -26.75 -5.18 11.87
C GLU A 406 -25.70 -4.35 12.62
N LEU A 407 -25.84 -3.02 12.69
CA LEU A 407 -24.87 -2.16 13.37
C LEU A 407 -24.84 -2.43 14.88
N VAL A 408 -25.99 -2.62 15.51
CA VAL A 408 -26.10 -2.99 16.93
C VAL A 408 -25.43 -4.34 17.18
N TRP A 409 -25.63 -5.30 16.28
CA TRP A 409 -24.96 -6.60 16.32
C TRP A 409 -23.44 -6.46 16.21
N TYR A 410 -22.92 -5.70 15.24
CA TYR A 410 -21.47 -5.51 15.09
C TYR A 410 -20.84 -4.75 16.26
N LEU A 411 -21.50 -3.73 16.78
CA LEU A 411 -20.97 -2.92 17.89
C LEU A 411 -20.95 -3.71 19.21
N ALA A 412 -21.98 -4.52 19.46
CA ALA A 412 -22.00 -5.46 20.58
C ALA A 412 -20.90 -6.53 20.45
N ALA A 413 -20.70 -7.08 19.24
CA ALA A 413 -19.63 -8.03 18.99
C ALA A 413 -18.24 -7.40 19.20
N ALA A 414 -18.05 -6.15 18.75
CA ALA A 414 -16.80 -5.41 18.94
C ALA A 414 -16.51 -5.18 20.43
N LEU A 415 -17.52 -4.83 21.23
CA LEU A 415 -17.39 -4.66 22.68
C LEU A 415 -16.93 -5.95 23.38
N LEU A 416 -17.38 -7.12 22.90
CA LEU A 416 -17.05 -8.43 23.46
C LEU A 416 -15.67 -8.94 23.00
N VAL A 417 -15.30 -8.66 21.75
CA VAL A 417 -14.03 -9.12 21.14
C VAL A 417 -12.84 -8.26 21.55
N MET A 418 -13.02 -6.95 21.77
CA MET A 418 -11.93 -6.03 22.11
C MET A 418 -11.09 -6.46 23.33
N PRO A 419 -11.68 -6.86 24.48
CA PRO A 419 -10.92 -7.35 25.63
C PRO A 419 -10.15 -8.63 25.34
N ILE A 420 -10.77 -9.56 24.57
CA ILE A 420 -10.15 -10.83 24.18
C ILE A 420 -8.96 -10.56 23.26
N PHE A 421 -9.09 -9.63 22.33
CA PHE A 421 -8.02 -9.24 21.42
C PHE A 421 -6.86 -8.58 22.17
N VAL A 422 -7.14 -7.67 23.11
CA VAL A 422 -6.11 -7.04 23.95
C VAL A 422 -5.36 -8.08 24.79
N LEU A 423 -6.09 -9.01 25.42
CA LEU A 423 -5.48 -10.11 26.17
C LEU A 423 -4.67 -11.04 25.27
N TYR A 424 -5.17 -11.37 24.08
CA TYR A 424 -4.47 -12.17 23.09
C TYR A 424 -3.17 -11.49 22.63
N THR A 425 -3.21 -10.19 22.32
CA THR A 425 -2.00 -9.44 21.95
C THR A 425 -0.99 -9.40 23.09
N LEU A 426 -1.45 -9.22 24.34
CA LEU A 426 -0.57 -9.24 25.52
C LEU A 426 0.04 -10.63 25.74
N LEU A 427 -0.71 -11.72 25.51
CA LEU A 427 -0.20 -13.08 25.62
C LEU A 427 0.75 -13.46 24.48
N VAL A 428 0.47 -13.02 23.26
CA VAL A 428 1.38 -13.23 22.12
C VAL A 428 2.69 -12.48 22.35
N ASP A 429 2.65 -11.24 22.83
CA ASP A 429 3.86 -10.49 23.15
C ASP A 429 4.61 -11.08 24.36
N ALA A 430 3.89 -11.63 25.34
CA ALA A 430 4.50 -12.25 26.53
C ALA A 430 5.13 -13.63 26.25
N PHE A 431 4.57 -14.43 25.33
CA PHE A 431 4.98 -15.83 25.14
C PHE A 431 5.58 -16.15 23.76
N CYS A 432 5.24 -15.40 22.71
CA CYS A 432 5.78 -15.65 21.37
C CYS A 432 7.04 -14.80 21.14
N THR A 433 8.19 -15.33 21.57
CA THR A 433 9.51 -14.78 21.22
C THR A 433 9.70 -14.85 19.70
N LYS A 434 9.53 -13.72 18.98
CA LYS A 434 9.93 -13.65 17.57
C LYS A 434 11.45 -13.78 17.48
N LYS A 435 11.92 -14.91 16.93
CA LYS A 435 13.35 -15.18 16.70
C LYS A 435 13.92 -14.15 15.72
N GLN A 436 14.67 -13.18 16.22
CA GLN A 436 15.52 -12.32 15.40
C GLN A 436 16.65 -13.17 14.80
N LYS A 437 16.73 -13.22 13.47
CA LYS A 437 17.79 -13.91 12.71
C LYS A 437 19.10 -13.15 12.98
N LYS A 438 20.02 -13.74 13.75
CA LYS A 438 21.33 -13.15 14.11
C LYS A 438 22.05 -12.62 12.86
N THR A 439 22.32 -11.32 12.82
CA THR A 439 23.32 -10.73 11.94
C THR A 439 24.71 -11.02 12.52
N PRO A 440 25.73 -11.38 11.71
CA PRO A 440 27.08 -11.58 12.23
C PRO A 440 27.63 -10.26 12.81
N PRO A 441 28.39 -10.29 13.92
CA PRO A 441 28.95 -9.08 14.50
C PRO A 441 29.92 -8.43 13.50
N SER A 442 29.69 -7.15 13.16
CA SER A 442 30.66 -6.42 12.36
C SER A 442 31.93 -6.21 13.19
N SER A 443 33.05 -6.65 12.64
CA SER A 443 34.37 -6.44 13.20
C SER A 443 34.76 -4.98 13.00
N ASN A 444 34.56 -4.14 14.00
CA ASN A 444 35.33 -2.91 14.14
C ASN A 444 35.54 -2.61 15.63
N ALA A 445 36.44 -3.40 16.22
CA ALA A 445 37.07 -3.05 17.48
C ALA A 445 38.16 -2.02 17.19
N ASN A 446 37.91 -0.78 17.59
CA ASN A 446 38.92 0.27 17.69
C ASN A 446 40.08 -0.21 18.57
N HIS A 447 41.27 -0.34 18.00
CA HIS A 447 42.48 -0.64 18.75
C HIS A 447 42.92 0.54 19.61
N GLY A 448 42.87 0.34 20.92
CA GLY A 448 43.39 1.26 21.92
C GLY A 448 44.92 1.36 21.89
N HIS A 449 45.37 2.61 22.11
CA HIS A 449 46.70 3.09 22.47
C HIS A 449 47.78 2.06 22.82
N ARG A 450 48.80 2.01 21.97
CA ARG A 450 50.06 1.30 22.16
C ARG A 450 50.90 1.99 23.26
N ARG A 451 51.13 1.30 24.37
CA ARG A 451 52.01 1.69 25.49
C ARG A 451 53.44 1.99 25.01
N HIS A 452 53.99 3.14 25.41
CA HIS A 452 55.38 3.51 25.20
C HIS A 452 56.32 2.70 26.12
N LYS A 453 57.34 2.06 25.52
CA LYS A 453 58.50 1.45 26.21
C LYS A 453 59.23 2.50 27.05
N ARG A 454 59.38 2.27 28.36
CA ARG A 454 60.40 2.94 29.19
C ARG A 454 61.73 2.21 29.01
N ARG A 455 62.74 2.93 28.54
CA ARG A 455 64.15 2.51 28.54
C ARG A 455 64.69 2.61 29.97
N HIS A 456 65.45 1.59 30.37
CA HIS A 456 66.41 1.69 31.46
C HIS A 456 67.50 2.71 31.11
N ALA A 457 67.90 3.52 32.08
CA ALA A 457 69.15 4.26 32.06
C ALA A 457 69.90 3.89 33.34
N ASP A 458 71.08 3.29 33.16
CA ASP A 458 72.14 3.22 34.16
C ASP A 458 72.63 4.62 34.50
N LYS A 459 72.63 4.96 35.78
CA LYS A 459 73.76 5.48 36.58
C LYS A 459 73.29 5.94 37.94
#